data_AF-A0A923JT00-F1
#
_entry.id   AF-A0A923JT00-F1
#
_cell.length_a   1.000
_cell.length_b   1.000
_cell.length_c   1.000
_cell.angle_alpha   90.00
_cell.angle_beta   90.00
_cell.angle_gamma   90.00
#
_symmetry.space_group_name_H-M   'P 1'
#
loop_
_entity.id
_entity.type
_entity.pdbx_description
1 polymer ?
#
loop_
_entity_poly.entity_id
_entity_poly.type
_entity_poly.pdbx_seq_one_letter_code
_entity_poly.pdbx_strand_id
1 'polypeptide(L)'
;MELKFHFFPAAFPDETLHSVLSRYAQLCGGSSRRAAFAGERAAASFTQNVAFPSRLGDLVGALPPGTDLSVAQIIKRHSVLPYYAPFLTNDQLQYAHSSMAGDGRGLMLKLGVNASRIEGAARVRFCPSCLTDDIIRFGAAYWHRVHQLPGVLVCPQHSQLLKVVDPSWYSRNSQQLCLPGDDGVQAHAIQLNAGVHTLPRLHQIACGSLQLLGLERGPLPATAVRAFLLQAAIDLGLTSGAAHRLDLRLLASHMASLFKFLPADWEYSVLRKAPSGLPATWVTKLLRMPRGTHHPLKYLVLASALRVDLACIPCVDKPAGPEREGPSHLGTRTSRTVAREPVTDGLKGLAAAIWKLALTGEDAAQIAGMLGVSQTQVYRTIRAVNRGPSEWKEARFVRERRRRRESFENEYGGLQAHQCRDYPWLYRCDRMWVSSWIAEYGNRYTSRPGSAGMFAALDVQLAEEIRCCAQRLRAESGKPIRISRTRIGRELHVLARFEKQLPKLPLCRRELNQVCESAEQFRTRRLLWAEAKLLHEQRNVTRSALYRTACIRPGV
;
A
#
# COMPACT_ATOMS: atom_id res chain seq x y z
N MET A 1 -21.31 -20.69 4.14
CA MET A 1 -22.27 -20.20 3.15
C MET A 1 -21.46 -19.44 2.12
N GLU A 2 -21.45 -19.92 0.89
CA GLU A 2 -20.82 -19.21 -0.23
C GLU A 2 -21.60 -17.92 -0.47
N LEU A 3 -20.87 -16.83 -0.75
CA LEU A 3 -21.46 -15.57 -1.17
C LEU A 3 -22.37 -15.82 -2.38
N LYS A 4 -23.67 -15.56 -2.26
CA LYS A 4 -24.64 -15.69 -3.35
C LYS A 4 -25.58 -14.50 -3.37
N PHE A 5 -25.66 -13.84 -4.51
CA PHE A 5 -26.57 -12.72 -4.74
C PHE A 5 -27.87 -13.24 -5.37
N HIS A 6 -29.02 -12.82 -4.84
CA HIS A 6 -30.33 -13.17 -5.41
C HIS A 6 -30.71 -12.26 -6.59
N PHE A 7 -30.26 -11.01 -6.53
CA PHE A 7 -30.34 -10.01 -7.59
C PHE A 7 -29.14 -9.06 -7.41
N PHE A 8 -28.89 -8.19 -8.38
CA PHE A 8 -27.86 -7.16 -8.25
C PHE A 8 -28.41 -5.84 -8.82
N PRO A 9 -28.36 -4.72 -8.07
CA PRO A 9 -28.91 -3.46 -8.55
C PRO A 9 -28.10 -2.94 -9.72
N ALA A 10 -28.79 -2.41 -10.74
CA ALA A 10 -28.15 -1.68 -11.82
C ALA A 10 -27.41 -0.45 -11.25
N ALA A 11 -26.14 -0.29 -11.62
CA ALA A 11 -25.32 0.80 -11.13
C ALA A 11 -25.69 2.14 -11.77
N PHE A 12 -25.62 3.22 -10.99
CA PHE A 12 -25.86 4.57 -11.46
C PHE A 12 -24.59 5.20 -12.09
N PRO A 13 -24.74 6.29 -12.87
CA PRO A 13 -23.60 6.98 -13.47
C PRO A 13 -22.59 7.46 -12.41
N ASP A 14 -21.31 7.22 -12.63
CA ASP A 14 -20.22 7.56 -11.69
C ASP A 14 -20.36 6.93 -10.28
N GLU A 15 -21.16 5.88 -10.09
CA GLU A 15 -21.35 5.25 -8.78
C GLU A 15 -20.13 4.39 -8.36
N THR A 16 -19.73 4.47 -7.09
CA THR A 16 -18.69 3.60 -6.52
C THR A 16 -19.21 2.18 -6.23
N LEU A 17 -18.32 1.17 -6.23
CA LEU A 17 -18.73 -0.21 -5.90
C LEU A 17 -19.34 -0.31 -4.50
N HIS A 18 -18.78 0.43 -3.54
CA HIS A 18 -19.30 0.51 -2.18
C HIS A 18 -20.77 0.96 -2.16
N SER A 19 -21.13 1.96 -2.97
CA SER A 19 -22.50 2.45 -3.07
C SER A 19 -23.46 1.43 -3.69
N VAL A 20 -23.05 0.77 -4.77
CA VAL A 20 -23.85 -0.31 -5.39
C VAL A 20 -24.18 -1.42 -4.39
N LEU A 21 -23.17 -1.84 -3.62
CA LEU A 21 -23.32 -2.87 -2.58
C LEU A 21 -24.15 -2.38 -1.39
N SER A 22 -24.11 -1.08 -1.09
CA SER A 22 -24.92 -0.47 -0.04
C SER A 22 -26.39 -0.43 -0.42
N ARG A 23 -26.71 -0.06 -1.67
CA ARG A 23 -28.08 -0.16 -2.21
C ARG A 23 -28.58 -1.60 -2.23
N TYR A 24 -27.73 -2.54 -2.65
CA TYR A 24 -28.08 -3.97 -2.59
C TYR A 24 -28.46 -4.40 -1.16
N ALA A 25 -27.64 -4.03 -0.17
CA ALA A 25 -27.92 -4.36 1.22
C ALA A 25 -29.27 -3.78 1.68
N GLN A 26 -29.54 -2.50 1.39
CA GLN A 26 -30.79 -1.83 1.75
C GLN A 26 -32.00 -2.52 1.10
N LEU A 27 -31.91 -2.90 -0.18
CA LEU A 27 -32.97 -3.62 -0.89
C LEU A 27 -33.21 -5.02 -0.31
N CYS A 28 -32.20 -5.64 0.28
CA CYS A 28 -32.33 -6.90 1.01
C CYS A 28 -32.84 -6.72 2.47
N GLY A 29 -33.22 -5.51 2.87
CA GLY A 29 -33.70 -5.22 4.23
C GLY A 29 -32.60 -5.16 5.30
N GLY A 30 -31.33 -5.02 4.89
CA GLY A 30 -30.20 -4.92 5.79
C GLY A 30 -29.42 -3.61 5.62
N SER A 31 -28.70 -3.18 6.66
CA SER A 31 -27.84 -1.98 6.62
C SER A 31 -26.38 -2.28 6.95
N SER A 32 -26.07 -3.54 7.27
CA SER A 32 -24.72 -3.96 7.65
C SER A 32 -24.16 -4.99 6.69
N ARG A 33 -22.86 -4.94 6.48
CA ARG A 33 -22.12 -5.93 5.70
C ARG A 33 -22.34 -7.36 6.22
N ARG A 34 -22.47 -7.52 7.54
CA ARG A 34 -22.71 -8.83 8.15
C ARG A 34 -24.09 -9.38 7.80
N ALA A 35 -25.10 -8.52 7.72
CA ALA A 35 -26.44 -8.91 7.30
C ALA A 35 -26.48 -9.23 5.79
N ALA A 36 -25.87 -8.39 4.96
CA ALA A 36 -25.91 -8.54 3.51
C ALA A 36 -25.03 -9.68 2.96
N PHE A 37 -23.93 -10.02 3.65
CA PHE A 37 -22.91 -10.96 3.17
C PHE A 37 -22.50 -12.00 4.22
N ALA A 38 -23.46 -12.42 5.06
CA ALA A 38 -23.23 -13.27 6.23
C ALA A 38 -22.32 -14.48 5.96
N GLY A 39 -21.13 -14.49 6.59
CA GLY A 39 -20.20 -15.61 6.56
C GLY A 39 -19.04 -15.49 5.55
N GLU A 40 -19.06 -14.49 4.66
CA GLU A 40 -18.03 -14.34 3.65
C GLU A 40 -16.85 -13.49 4.14
N ARG A 41 -15.67 -14.12 4.31
CA ARG A 41 -14.45 -13.39 4.70
C ARG A 41 -13.99 -12.44 3.60
N ALA A 42 -14.28 -12.74 2.34
CA ALA A 42 -13.94 -11.89 1.20
C ALA A 42 -14.75 -10.58 1.15
N ALA A 43 -15.93 -10.53 1.76
CA ALA A 43 -16.81 -9.36 1.69
C ALA A 43 -16.18 -8.07 2.23
N ALA A 44 -15.24 -8.18 3.17
CA ALA A 44 -14.52 -7.01 3.65
C ALA A 44 -13.64 -6.35 2.60
N SER A 45 -13.07 -7.15 1.70
CA SER A 45 -12.07 -6.73 0.71
C SER A 45 -12.65 -5.86 -0.40
N PHE A 46 -13.89 -6.12 -0.84
CA PHE A 46 -14.55 -5.33 -1.89
C PHE A 46 -15.48 -4.24 -1.33
N THR A 47 -15.82 -4.25 -0.04
CA THR A 47 -16.73 -3.25 0.57
C THR A 47 -16.02 -2.08 1.24
N GLN A 48 -14.79 -2.25 1.75
CA GLN A 48 -14.14 -1.21 2.57
C GLN A 48 -13.17 -0.31 1.79
N ASN A 49 -12.49 -0.86 0.78
CA ASN A 49 -11.58 -0.07 -0.03
C ASN A 49 -12.33 0.51 -1.23
N VAL A 50 -12.85 1.73 -1.06
CA VAL A 50 -13.59 2.45 -2.11
C VAL A 50 -12.70 2.78 -3.31
N ALA A 51 -11.42 3.07 -3.07
CA ALA A 51 -10.48 3.43 -4.12
C ALA A 51 -10.07 2.20 -4.96
N PHE A 52 -9.59 1.15 -4.29
CA PHE A 52 -9.07 -0.06 -4.93
C PHE A 52 -9.70 -1.32 -4.29
N PRO A 53 -10.99 -1.61 -4.57
CA PRO A 53 -11.63 -2.80 -4.05
C PRO A 53 -10.89 -4.06 -4.52
N SER A 54 -10.80 -5.07 -3.65
CA SER A 54 -10.17 -6.35 -3.97
C SER A 54 -11.11 -7.52 -3.77
N ARG A 55 -10.70 -8.71 -4.21
CA ARG A 55 -11.48 -9.95 -4.28
C ARG A 55 -12.65 -9.81 -5.26
N LEU A 56 -12.43 -9.05 -6.34
CA LEU A 56 -13.44 -8.85 -7.37
C LEU A 56 -13.73 -10.13 -8.14
N GLY A 57 -12.78 -11.08 -8.21
CA GLY A 57 -13.04 -12.41 -8.77
C GLY A 57 -14.11 -13.16 -7.98
N ASP A 58 -14.00 -13.16 -6.64
CA ASP A 58 -14.98 -13.76 -5.74
C ASP A 58 -16.36 -13.09 -5.89
N LEU A 59 -16.38 -11.76 -5.98
CA LEU A 59 -17.62 -11.00 -6.19
C LEU A 59 -18.30 -11.38 -7.51
N VAL A 60 -17.58 -11.35 -8.63
CA VAL A 60 -18.12 -11.68 -9.95
C VAL A 60 -18.62 -13.13 -10.01
N GLY A 61 -17.91 -14.06 -9.38
CA GLY A 61 -18.35 -15.46 -9.29
C GLY A 61 -19.64 -15.66 -8.50
N ALA A 62 -19.99 -14.71 -7.63
CA ALA A 62 -21.20 -14.75 -6.81
C ALA A 62 -22.41 -14.01 -7.43
N LEU A 63 -22.19 -13.20 -8.47
CA LEU A 63 -23.25 -12.40 -9.11
C LEU A 63 -24.28 -13.30 -9.82
N PRO A 64 -25.55 -12.89 -9.87
CA PRO A 64 -26.58 -13.66 -10.57
C PRO A 64 -26.33 -13.61 -12.09
N PRO A 65 -26.74 -14.67 -12.84
CA PRO A 65 -26.69 -14.67 -14.29
C PRO A 65 -27.41 -13.45 -14.89
N GLY A 66 -26.87 -12.89 -15.97
CA GLY A 66 -27.43 -11.71 -16.65
C GLY A 66 -27.02 -10.36 -16.07
N THR A 67 -26.13 -10.32 -15.06
CA THR A 67 -25.58 -9.05 -14.54
C THR A 67 -24.53 -8.44 -15.49
N ASP A 68 -23.90 -9.25 -16.36
CA ASP A 68 -22.90 -8.85 -17.36
C ASP A 68 -21.76 -7.95 -16.82
N LEU A 69 -21.38 -8.14 -15.55
CA LEU A 69 -20.27 -7.46 -14.89
C LEU A 69 -19.06 -8.38 -14.74
N SER A 70 -18.02 -8.09 -15.52
CA SER A 70 -16.68 -8.64 -15.36
C SER A 70 -15.85 -7.84 -14.34
N VAL A 71 -14.76 -8.44 -13.85
CA VAL A 71 -13.79 -7.75 -12.99
C VAL A 71 -13.26 -6.49 -13.66
N ALA A 72 -12.96 -6.54 -14.96
CA ALA A 72 -12.47 -5.38 -15.72
C ALA A 72 -13.51 -4.25 -15.78
N GLN A 73 -14.79 -4.57 -15.99
CA GLN A 73 -15.88 -3.58 -15.99
C GLN A 73 -16.07 -2.96 -14.60
N ILE A 74 -15.99 -3.76 -13.51
CA ILE A 74 -16.08 -3.22 -12.15
C ILE A 74 -14.94 -2.26 -11.86
N ILE A 75 -13.70 -2.64 -12.19
CA ILE A 75 -12.52 -1.76 -12.03
C ILE A 75 -12.70 -0.46 -12.82
N LYS A 76 -13.14 -0.59 -14.07
CA LYS A 76 -13.33 0.53 -14.99
C LYS A 76 -14.44 1.50 -14.54
N ARG A 77 -15.59 0.96 -14.12
CA ARG A 77 -16.81 1.75 -13.85
C ARG A 77 -17.03 2.09 -12.39
N HIS A 78 -16.44 1.35 -11.44
CA HIS A 78 -16.78 1.46 -10.01
C HIS A 78 -15.58 1.59 -9.07
N SER A 79 -14.38 1.85 -9.60
CA SER A 79 -13.16 2.13 -8.83
C SER A 79 -12.50 3.44 -9.26
N VAL A 80 -11.50 3.90 -8.50
CA VAL A 80 -10.69 5.06 -8.89
C VAL A 80 -9.44 4.67 -9.69
N LEU A 81 -9.19 3.39 -9.99
CA LEU A 81 -7.99 2.99 -10.75
C LEU A 81 -7.83 3.74 -12.10
N PRO A 82 -8.91 4.02 -12.87
CA PRO A 82 -8.79 4.80 -14.11
C PRO A 82 -8.19 6.19 -13.92
N TYR A 83 -8.34 6.80 -12.74
CA TYR A 83 -7.69 8.08 -12.40
C TYR A 83 -6.17 7.94 -12.25
N TYR A 84 -5.67 6.77 -11.86
CA TYR A 84 -4.23 6.48 -11.75
C TYR A 84 -3.63 5.98 -13.04
N ALA A 85 -4.39 5.20 -13.82
CA ALA A 85 -3.92 4.46 -14.99
C ALA A 85 -3.02 5.26 -15.96
N PRO A 86 -3.33 6.52 -16.31
CA PRO A 86 -2.49 7.33 -17.21
C PRO A 86 -1.06 7.56 -16.72
N PHE A 87 -0.80 7.45 -15.41
CA PHE A 87 0.51 7.74 -14.81
C PHE A 87 1.21 6.50 -14.23
N LEU A 88 0.63 5.31 -14.44
CA LEU A 88 1.24 4.03 -14.08
C LEU A 88 2.12 3.53 -15.23
N THR A 89 2.98 2.55 -14.96
CA THR A 89 3.56 1.71 -16.02
C THR A 89 2.60 0.60 -16.42
N ASN A 90 2.79 0.01 -17.60
CA ASN A 90 2.02 -1.18 -18.02
C ASN A 90 2.08 -2.30 -16.98
N ASP A 91 3.26 -2.59 -16.44
CA ASP A 91 3.43 -3.59 -15.37
C ASP A 91 2.65 -3.24 -14.11
N GLN A 92 2.62 -1.96 -13.72
CA GLN A 92 1.86 -1.50 -12.56
C GLN A 92 0.36 -1.63 -12.79
N LEU A 93 -0.13 -1.28 -13.97
CA LEU A 93 -1.54 -1.39 -14.31
C LEU A 93 -1.97 -2.86 -14.38
N GLN A 94 -1.20 -3.71 -15.05
CA GLN A 94 -1.47 -5.16 -15.10
C GLN A 94 -1.46 -5.77 -13.70
N TYR A 95 -0.46 -5.42 -12.88
CA TYR A 95 -0.43 -5.84 -11.48
C TYR A 95 -1.65 -5.35 -10.70
N ALA A 96 -2.12 -4.12 -10.94
CA ALA A 96 -3.31 -3.59 -10.30
C ALA A 96 -4.56 -4.40 -10.63
N HIS A 97 -4.78 -4.69 -11.92
CA HIS A 97 -5.89 -5.54 -12.36
C HIS A 97 -5.86 -6.92 -11.69
N SER A 98 -4.71 -7.61 -11.71
CA SER A 98 -4.56 -8.92 -11.08
C SER A 98 -4.72 -8.87 -9.56
N SER A 99 -4.21 -7.83 -8.91
CA SER A 99 -4.29 -7.66 -7.46
C SER A 99 -5.71 -7.35 -7.00
N MET A 100 -6.45 -6.52 -7.73
CA MET A 100 -7.87 -6.21 -7.46
C MET A 100 -8.79 -7.41 -7.73
N ALA A 101 -8.47 -8.24 -8.71
CA ALA A 101 -9.13 -9.53 -8.89
C ALA A 101 -8.91 -10.46 -7.68
N GLY A 102 -7.68 -10.49 -7.16
CA GLY A 102 -7.22 -11.28 -6.01
C GLY A 102 -7.35 -10.57 -4.65
N ASP A 103 -6.37 -10.69 -3.75
CA ASP A 103 -6.49 -10.21 -2.36
C ASP A 103 -6.15 -8.72 -2.11
N GLY A 104 -5.67 -8.00 -3.13
CA GLY A 104 -5.31 -6.58 -3.04
C GLY A 104 -4.07 -6.28 -2.18
N ARG A 105 -3.35 -7.29 -1.67
CA ARG A 105 -2.23 -7.06 -0.73
C ARG A 105 -1.07 -6.36 -1.42
N GLY A 106 -0.64 -5.23 -0.83
CA GLY A 106 0.51 -4.47 -1.31
C GLY A 106 0.22 -3.59 -2.53
N LEU A 107 -1.02 -3.53 -3.02
CA LEU A 107 -1.39 -2.76 -4.21
C LEU A 107 -1.03 -1.27 -4.08
N MET A 108 -1.50 -0.62 -3.01
CA MET A 108 -1.22 0.81 -2.77
C MET A 108 0.28 1.12 -2.65
N LEU A 109 1.09 0.16 -2.17
CA LEU A 109 2.54 0.31 -2.12
C LEU A 109 3.14 0.24 -3.52
N LYS A 110 2.73 -0.74 -4.34
CA LYS A 110 3.21 -0.92 -5.72
C LYS A 110 2.83 0.25 -6.64
N LEU A 111 1.66 0.85 -6.41
CA LEU A 111 1.19 2.04 -7.11
C LEU A 111 1.82 3.36 -6.60
N GLY A 112 2.64 3.30 -5.55
CA GLY A 112 3.28 4.49 -4.98
C GLY A 112 2.31 5.42 -4.24
N VAL A 113 1.09 4.97 -3.99
CA VAL A 113 0.01 5.72 -3.32
C VAL A 113 0.42 6.08 -1.90
N ASN A 114 0.95 5.12 -1.14
CA ASN A 114 1.39 5.35 0.25
C ASN A 114 2.56 6.35 0.32
N ALA A 115 3.51 6.26 -0.61
CA ALA A 115 4.66 7.17 -0.68
C ALA A 115 4.25 8.62 -0.95
N SER A 116 3.07 8.84 -1.54
CA SER A 116 2.55 10.18 -1.82
C SER A 116 2.07 10.93 -0.57
N ARG A 117 1.67 10.20 0.49
CA ARG A 117 1.00 10.71 1.70
C ARG A 117 -0.34 11.43 1.47
N ILE A 118 -0.83 11.49 0.23
CA ILE A 118 -2.06 12.21 -0.15
C ILE A 118 -3.29 11.47 0.37
N GLU A 119 -3.36 10.14 0.23
CA GLU A 119 -4.50 9.34 0.74
C GLU A 119 -4.71 9.43 2.24
N GLY A 120 -3.64 9.66 3.02
CA GLY A 120 -3.78 9.84 4.48
C GLY A 120 -4.63 11.06 4.85
N ALA A 121 -4.73 12.04 3.94
CA ALA A 121 -5.58 13.23 4.08
C ALA A 121 -6.92 13.10 3.31
N ALA A 122 -7.08 12.10 2.44
CA ALA A 122 -8.33 11.87 1.71
C ALA A 122 -9.44 11.45 2.66
N ARG A 123 -10.66 11.93 2.39
CA ARG A 123 -11.86 11.69 3.18
C ARG A 123 -13.02 11.39 2.26
N VAL A 124 -14.05 10.73 2.79
CA VAL A 124 -15.27 10.46 2.05
C VAL A 124 -16.09 11.73 1.94
N ARG A 125 -16.53 12.05 0.72
CA ARG A 125 -17.19 13.32 0.42
C ARG A 125 -18.44 13.12 -0.42
N PHE A 126 -19.37 14.06 -0.30
CA PHE A 126 -20.56 14.14 -1.15
C PHE A 126 -21.00 15.58 -1.36
N CYS A 127 -21.83 15.78 -2.39
CA CYS A 127 -22.41 17.06 -2.73
C CYS A 127 -23.90 17.07 -2.31
N PRO A 128 -24.38 18.05 -1.53
CA PRO A 128 -25.80 18.14 -1.15
C PRO A 128 -26.75 18.29 -2.34
N SER A 129 -26.34 19.02 -3.39
CA SER A 129 -27.16 19.13 -4.61
C SER A 129 -27.16 17.83 -5.42
N CYS A 130 -26.02 17.14 -5.60
CA CYS A 130 -26.04 15.80 -6.21
C CYS A 130 -26.96 14.86 -5.44
N LEU A 131 -26.89 14.83 -4.10
CA LEU A 131 -27.77 14.00 -3.28
C LEU A 131 -29.26 14.25 -3.61
N THR A 132 -29.65 15.51 -3.74
CA THR A 132 -31.03 15.90 -4.08
C THR A 132 -31.39 15.48 -5.51
N ASP A 133 -30.51 15.79 -6.48
CA ASP A 133 -30.69 15.44 -7.89
C ASP A 133 -30.75 13.91 -8.09
N ASP A 134 -29.94 13.15 -7.36
CA ASP A 134 -29.87 11.70 -7.42
C ASP A 134 -31.16 11.06 -6.91
N ILE A 135 -31.72 11.58 -5.81
CA ILE A 135 -33.02 11.12 -5.29
C ILE A 135 -34.12 11.41 -6.30
N ILE A 136 -34.15 12.61 -6.87
CA ILE A 136 -35.17 13.00 -7.85
C ILE A 136 -35.09 12.15 -9.12
N ARG A 137 -33.88 11.87 -9.63
CA ARG A 137 -33.67 11.21 -10.92
C ARG A 137 -33.66 9.69 -10.84
N PHE A 138 -33.08 9.14 -9.79
CA PHE A 138 -32.79 7.72 -9.65
C PHE A 138 -33.46 7.06 -8.45
N GLY A 139 -34.15 7.85 -7.61
CA GLY A 139 -34.86 7.37 -6.42
C GLY A 139 -33.96 7.10 -5.22
N ALA A 140 -32.64 7.28 -5.34
CA ALA A 140 -31.69 7.08 -4.25
C ALA A 140 -30.43 7.92 -4.44
N ALA A 141 -29.94 8.51 -3.35
CA ALA A 141 -28.63 9.15 -3.31
C ALA A 141 -27.51 8.11 -3.24
N TYR A 142 -26.40 8.36 -3.94
CA TYR A 142 -25.30 7.41 -4.06
C TYR A 142 -23.91 8.06 -4.01
N TRP A 143 -22.89 7.28 -3.68
CA TRP A 143 -21.52 7.81 -3.65
C TRP A 143 -20.95 7.91 -5.06
N HIS A 144 -20.77 9.14 -5.55
CA HIS A 144 -20.07 9.46 -6.79
C HIS A 144 -18.55 9.23 -6.63
N ARG A 145 -17.92 8.58 -7.61
CA ARG A 145 -16.48 8.30 -7.64
C ARG A 145 -15.68 9.59 -7.69
N VAL A 146 -16.13 10.58 -8.46
CA VAL A 146 -15.39 11.84 -8.62
C VAL A 146 -15.22 12.58 -7.29
N HIS A 147 -16.22 12.53 -6.41
CA HIS A 147 -16.15 13.13 -5.07
C HIS A 147 -15.13 12.43 -4.16
N GLN A 148 -14.76 11.18 -4.45
CA GLN A 148 -13.79 10.42 -3.68
C GLN A 148 -12.35 10.62 -4.17
N LEU A 149 -12.14 11.34 -5.29
CA LEU A 149 -10.81 11.58 -5.82
C LEU A 149 -10.00 12.54 -4.95
N PRO A 150 -8.72 12.26 -4.69
CA PRO A 150 -7.90 13.15 -3.88
C PRO A 150 -7.76 14.55 -4.50
N GLY A 151 -8.00 15.58 -3.69
CA GLY A 151 -7.95 16.99 -4.09
C GLY A 151 -9.27 17.55 -4.65
N VAL A 152 -10.27 16.70 -4.90
CA VAL A 152 -11.62 17.16 -5.29
C VAL A 152 -12.37 17.61 -4.03
N LEU A 153 -12.39 18.93 -3.82
CA LEU A 153 -13.07 19.58 -2.68
C LEU A 153 -14.34 20.33 -3.10
N VAL A 154 -14.52 20.52 -4.40
CA VAL A 154 -15.68 21.19 -5.01
C VAL A 154 -16.32 20.21 -5.98
N CYS A 155 -17.65 20.18 -6.00
CA CYS A 155 -18.40 19.37 -6.96
C CYS A 155 -18.15 19.91 -8.39
N PRO A 156 -17.74 19.07 -9.35
CA PRO A 156 -17.56 19.52 -10.73
C PRO A 156 -18.89 19.91 -11.41
N GLN A 157 -20.01 19.33 -10.97
CA GLN A 157 -21.35 19.58 -11.54
C GLN A 157 -21.99 20.86 -10.97
N HIS A 158 -22.01 21.03 -9.63
CA HIS A 158 -22.70 22.13 -8.97
C HIS A 158 -21.80 23.27 -8.50
N SER A 159 -20.48 23.17 -8.71
CA SER A 159 -19.49 24.20 -8.36
C SER A 159 -19.48 24.64 -6.88
N GLN A 160 -20.03 23.82 -5.98
CA GLN A 160 -20.08 24.08 -4.54
C GLN A 160 -19.12 23.17 -3.76
N LEU A 161 -18.71 23.62 -2.57
CA LEU A 161 -17.88 22.84 -1.67
C LEU A 161 -18.59 21.55 -1.24
N LEU A 162 -17.87 20.44 -1.30
CA LEU A 162 -18.37 19.15 -0.84
C LEU A 162 -18.49 19.13 0.69
N LYS A 163 -19.37 18.28 1.21
CA LYS A 163 -19.37 17.89 2.61
C LYS A 163 -18.45 16.69 2.82
N VAL A 164 -17.79 16.63 3.97
CA VAL A 164 -16.93 15.53 4.38
C VAL A 164 -17.60 14.75 5.50
N VAL A 165 -17.57 13.43 5.43
CA VAL A 165 -18.02 12.60 6.56
C VAL A 165 -16.95 12.58 7.64
N ASP A 166 -17.34 12.76 8.90
CA ASP A 166 -16.41 12.70 10.04
C ASP A 166 -15.54 11.42 9.96
N PRO A 167 -14.20 11.53 9.92
CA PRO A 167 -13.33 10.37 9.70
C PRO A 167 -13.36 9.37 10.85
N SER A 168 -13.57 9.84 12.08
CA SER A 168 -13.65 9.01 13.26
C SER A 168 -14.93 8.19 13.28
N TRP A 169 -16.05 8.82 12.90
CA TRP A 169 -17.33 8.15 12.75
C TRP A 169 -17.29 7.15 11.59
N TYR A 170 -16.78 7.55 10.43
CA TYR A 170 -16.69 6.68 9.25
C TYR A 170 -15.84 5.43 9.53
N SER A 171 -14.73 5.58 10.24
CA SER A 171 -13.87 4.44 10.64
C SER A 171 -14.59 3.47 11.60
N ARG A 172 -15.26 3.99 12.63
CA ARG A 172 -16.05 3.18 13.59
C ARG A 172 -17.21 2.44 12.90
N ASN A 173 -17.77 3.05 11.86
CA ASN A 173 -18.90 2.50 11.10
C ASN A 173 -18.48 1.85 9.79
N SER A 174 -17.19 1.51 9.61
CA SER A 174 -16.65 0.84 8.40
C SER A 174 -17.24 -0.55 8.09
N GLN A 175 -18.11 -1.05 8.96
CA GLN A 175 -18.88 -2.29 8.80
C GLN A 175 -20.29 -2.05 8.24
N GLN A 176 -20.77 -0.81 8.36
CA GLN A 176 -22.05 -0.38 7.82
C GLN A 176 -21.88 -0.05 6.35
N LEU A 177 -22.92 -0.35 5.57
CA LEU A 177 -22.96 -0.06 4.15
C LEU A 177 -23.84 1.18 3.97
N CYS A 178 -23.27 2.33 4.32
CA CYS A 178 -24.01 3.58 4.38
C CYS A 178 -24.06 4.25 3.01
N LEU A 179 -25.17 4.89 2.70
CA LEU A 179 -25.34 5.81 1.57
C LEU A 179 -25.23 7.25 2.04
N PRO A 180 -24.94 8.21 1.13
CA PRO A 180 -24.82 9.61 1.52
C PRO A 180 -26.12 10.16 2.12
N GLY A 181 -27.29 9.65 1.73
CA GLY A 181 -28.58 10.07 2.27
C GLY A 181 -28.91 9.56 3.68
N ASP A 182 -28.15 8.61 4.23
CA ASP A 182 -28.49 7.99 5.50
C ASP A 182 -28.33 8.97 6.68
N ASP A 183 -29.25 8.92 7.65
CA ASP A 183 -29.27 9.82 8.81
C ASP A 183 -27.95 9.85 9.57
N GLY A 184 -27.31 8.68 9.73
CA GLY A 184 -26.00 8.56 10.38
C GLY A 184 -24.91 9.34 9.65
N VAL A 185 -24.93 9.33 8.31
CA VAL A 185 -23.98 10.08 7.47
C VAL A 185 -24.28 11.57 7.52
N GLN A 186 -25.55 11.96 7.40
CA GLN A 186 -25.97 13.37 7.45
C GLN A 186 -25.64 14.01 8.80
N ALA A 187 -25.90 13.31 9.91
CA ALA A 187 -25.60 13.79 11.25
C ALA A 187 -24.10 14.02 11.53
N HIS A 188 -23.23 13.35 10.76
CA HIS A 188 -21.77 13.45 10.89
C HIS A 188 -21.12 14.11 9.66
N ALA A 189 -21.91 14.82 8.86
CA ALA A 189 -21.42 15.56 7.71
C ALA A 189 -20.87 16.93 8.13
N ILE A 190 -19.59 17.15 7.87
CA ILE A 190 -18.84 18.37 8.16
C ILE A 190 -18.72 19.19 6.88
N GLN A 191 -19.10 20.47 6.94
CA GLN A 191 -18.91 21.38 5.81
C GLN A 191 -17.43 21.70 5.61
N LEU A 192 -16.93 21.56 4.38
CA LEU A 192 -15.59 22.05 4.04
C LEU A 192 -15.54 23.56 4.16
N ASN A 193 -14.50 24.08 4.81
CA ASN A 193 -14.18 25.49 4.79
C ASN A 193 -13.04 25.74 3.79
N ALA A 194 -13.30 26.59 2.80
CA ALA A 194 -12.31 27.09 1.86
C ALA A 194 -12.66 28.54 1.52
N GLY A 195 -11.65 29.40 1.37
CA GLY A 195 -11.89 30.79 1.00
C GLY A 195 -12.55 30.89 -0.38
N VAL A 196 -13.50 31.81 -0.54
CA VAL A 196 -14.27 31.99 -1.79
C VAL A 196 -13.36 32.16 -3.01
N HIS A 197 -12.24 32.85 -2.85
CA HIS A 197 -11.23 33.06 -3.89
C HIS A 197 -10.56 31.77 -4.39
N THR A 198 -10.63 30.66 -3.64
CA THR A 198 -10.07 29.36 -4.03
C THR A 198 -11.03 28.52 -4.88
N LEU A 199 -12.34 28.81 -4.84
CA LEU A 199 -13.38 28.00 -5.48
C LEU A 199 -13.17 27.82 -6.99
N PRO A 200 -12.85 28.86 -7.79
CA PRO A 200 -12.67 28.67 -9.23
C PRO A 200 -11.54 27.69 -9.56
N ARG A 201 -10.43 27.75 -8.80
CA ARG A 201 -9.29 26.85 -9.02
C ARG A 201 -9.60 25.43 -8.56
N LEU A 202 -10.29 25.27 -7.42
CA LEU A 202 -10.74 23.96 -6.94
C LEU A 202 -11.72 23.31 -7.92
N HIS A 203 -12.65 24.09 -8.49
CA HIS A 203 -13.58 23.63 -9.51
C HIS A 203 -12.85 23.21 -10.80
N GLN A 204 -11.85 23.97 -11.24
CA GLN A 204 -11.02 23.58 -12.38
C GLN A 204 -10.29 22.25 -12.14
N ILE A 205 -9.71 22.04 -10.96
CA ILE A 205 -9.07 20.78 -10.60
C ILE A 205 -10.11 19.64 -10.57
N ALA A 206 -11.28 19.87 -10.00
CA ALA A 206 -12.37 18.89 -9.97
C ALA A 206 -12.82 18.47 -11.38
N CYS A 207 -12.97 19.42 -12.30
CA CYS A 207 -13.31 19.14 -13.70
C CYS A 207 -12.19 18.34 -14.39
N GLY A 208 -10.92 18.72 -14.19
CA GLY A 208 -9.78 17.96 -14.72
C GLY A 208 -9.68 16.55 -14.14
N SER A 209 -9.99 16.37 -12.85
CA SER A 209 -10.08 15.07 -12.20
C SER A 209 -11.21 14.20 -12.79
N LEU A 210 -12.39 14.78 -13.02
CA LEU A 210 -13.52 14.10 -13.65
C LEU A 210 -13.19 13.67 -15.08
N GLN A 211 -12.63 14.59 -15.88
CA GLN A 211 -12.22 14.32 -17.26
C GLN A 211 -11.19 13.18 -17.29
N LEU A 212 -10.15 13.26 -16.47
CA LEU A 212 -9.11 12.23 -16.38
C LEU A 212 -9.68 10.87 -15.99
N LEU A 213 -10.60 10.83 -15.02
CA LEU A 213 -11.30 9.63 -14.59
C LEU A 213 -12.17 9.03 -15.72
N GLY A 214 -12.80 9.88 -16.54
CA GLY A 214 -13.65 9.49 -17.66
C GLY A 214 -12.93 9.21 -18.99
N LEU A 215 -11.64 9.56 -19.12
CA LEU A 215 -10.84 9.28 -20.32
C LEU A 215 -10.61 7.79 -20.54
N GLU A 216 -10.66 6.99 -19.46
CA GLU A 216 -10.45 5.53 -19.50
C GLU A 216 -9.17 5.10 -20.23
N ARG A 217 -8.14 5.96 -20.20
CA ARG A 217 -6.87 5.76 -20.90
C ARG A 217 -5.95 4.83 -20.13
N GLY A 218 -5.20 4.03 -20.90
CA GLY A 218 -4.05 3.30 -20.39
C GLY A 218 -2.86 4.20 -20.05
N PRO A 219 -1.72 3.60 -19.67
CA PRO A 219 -0.49 4.30 -19.33
C PRO A 219 -0.02 5.27 -20.42
N LEU A 220 0.20 6.54 -20.05
CA LEU A 220 0.82 7.52 -20.93
C LEU A 220 2.35 7.36 -20.88
N PRO A 221 3.06 7.52 -22.00
CA PRO A 221 4.51 7.56 -21.98
C PRO A 221 5.00 8.71 -21.10
N ALA A 222 5.75 8.39 -20.05
CA ALA A 222 6.23 9.40 -19.09
C ALA A 222 7.10 10.48 -19.76
N THR A 223 7.77 10.14 -20.86
CA THR A 223 8.52 11.08 -21.70
C THR A 223 7.61 12.06 -22.43
N ALA A 224 6.46 11.60 -22.94
CA ALA A 224 5.45 12.46 -23.58
C ALA A 224 4.83 13.41 -22.55
N VAL A 225 4.37 12.90 -21.40
CA VAL A 225 3.81 13.73 -20.33
C VAL A 225 4.81 14.82 -19.91
N ARG A 226 6.08 14.45 -19.69
CA ARG A 226 7.13 15.41 -19.39
C ARG A 226 7.34 16.43 -20.50
N ALA A 227 7.38 16.00 -21.77
CA ALA A 227 7.62 16.89 -22.90
C ALA A 227 6.56 17.99 -22.99
N PHE A 228 5.28 17.63 -22.87
CA PHE A 228 4.17 18.59 -22.85
C PHE A 228 4.26 19.57 -21.67
N LEU A 229 4.53 19.06 -20.45
CA LEU A 229 4.68 19.92 -19.28
C LEU A 229 5.90 20.85 -19.41
N LEU A 230 7.02 20.35 -19.95
CA LEU A 230 8.22 21.16 -20.12
C LEU A 230 8.04 22.22 -21.22
N GLN A 231 7.36 21.88 -22.32
CA GLN A 231 7.04 22.85 -23.37
C GLN A 231 6.20 24.00 -22.81
N ALA A 232 5.14 23.68 -22.07
CA ALA A 232 4.33 24.71 -21.42
C ALA A 232 5.12 25.56 -20.40
N ALA A 233 6.09 24.97 -19.71
CA ALA A 233 6.99 25.73 -18.84
C ALA A 233 7.93 26.66 -19.63
N ILE A 234 8.35 26.27 -20.84
CA ILE A 234 9.12 27.13 -21.75
C ILE A 234 8.25 28.30 -22.23
N ASP A 235 7.03 28.01 -22.67
CA ASP A 235 6.09 29.01 -23.21
C ASP A 235 5.69 30.06 -22.14
N LEU A 236 5.69 29.66 -20.86
CA LEU A 236 5.47 30.54 -19.72
C LEU A 236 6.73 31.28 -19.23
N GLY A 237 7.88 31.12 -19.91
CA GLY A 237 9.13 31.77 -19.53
C GLY A 237 9.75 31.26 -18.22
N LEU A 238 9.45 30.03 -17.81
CA LEU A 238 9.97 29.42 -16.58
C LEU A 238 11.33 28.71 -16.78
N THR A 239 11.98 28.98 -17.92
CA THR A 239 13.28 28.42 -18.29
C THR A 239 14.25 29.52 -18.66
N SER A 240 15.55 29.27 -18.45
CA SER A 240 16.63 30.24 -18.64
C SER A 240 17.67 29.72 -19.64
N GLY A 241 18.15 30.65 -20.47
CA GLY A 241 19.18 30.42 -21.49
C GLY A 241 18.71 29.63 -22.72
N ALA A 242 19.54 29.60 -23.76
CA ALA A 242 19.26 28.94 -25.04
C ALA A 242 19.04 27.41 -24.92
N ALA A 243 19.47 26.80 -23.81
CA ALA A 243 19.28 25.38 -23.53
C ALA A 243 18.00 25.06 -22.73
N HIS A 244 17.11 26.05 -22.54
CA HIS A 244 15.82 25.91 -21.83
C HIS A 244 15.95 25.18 -20.47
N ARG A 245 16.93 25.57 -19.66
CA ARG A 245 17.13 25.00 -18.33
C ARG A 245 16.07 25.56 -17.38
N LEU A 246 15.42 24.71 -16.60
CA LEU A 246 14.41 25.13 -15.62
C LEU A 246 14.97 26.18 -14.65
N ASP A 247 14.33 27.35 -14.59
CA ASP A 247 14.63 28.36 -13.60
C ASP A 247 13.84 28.05 -12.32
N LEU A 248 14.55 27.58 -11.29
CA LEU A 248 13.92 27.13 -10.07
C LEU A 248 13.28 28.30 -9.29
N ARG A 249 13.80 29.52 -9.40
CA ARG A 249 13.25 30.67 -8.67
C ARG A 249 11.96 31.16 -9.33
N LEU A 250 11.96 31.29 -10.65
CA LEU A 250 10.73 31.64 -11.39
C LEU A 250 9.67 30.57 -11.19
N LEU A 251 10.03 29.29 -11.31
CA LEU A 251 9.12 28.17 -11.08
C LEU A 251 8.57 28.15 -9.64
N ALA A 252 9.40 28.43 -8.63
CA ALA A 252 8.95 28.54 -7.25
C ALA A 252 7.93 29.68 -7.09
N SER A 253 8.21 30.86 -7.65
CA SER A 253 7.31 32.02 -7.59
C SER A 253 5.98 31.75 -8.29
N HIS A 254 6.01 31.09 -9.45
CA HIS A 254 4.83 30.71 -10.24
C HIS A 254 3.96 29.73 -9.48
N MET A 255 4.57 28.68 -8.91
CA MET A 255 3.85 27.71 -8.08
C MET A 255 3.30 28.34 -6.80
N ALA A 256 4.04 29.26 -6.16
CA ALA A 256 3.57 29.98 -4.98
C ALA A 256 2.35 30.85 -5.31
N SER A 257 2.33 31.50 -6.47
CA SER A 257 1.18 32.26 -6.96
C SER A 257 -0.06 31.38 -7.13
N LEU A 258 0.09 30.19 -7.74
CA LEU A 258 -0.99 29.21 -7.83
C LEU A 258 -1.49 28.80 -6.43
N PHE A 259 -0.58 28.48 -5.51
CA PHE A 259 -0.94 28.03 -4.18
C PHE A 259 -1.65 29.08 -3.33
N LYS A 260 -1.64 30.37 -3.70
CA LYS A 260 -2.50 31.39 -3.07
C LYS A 260 -3.99 31.11 -3.30
N PHE A 261 -4.34 30.48 -4.43
CA PHE A 261 -5.71 30.13 -4.81
C PHE A 261 -6.08 28.67 -4.48
N LEU A 262 -5.29 28.01 -3.61
CA LEU A 262 -5.56 26.67 -3.12
C LEU A 262 -5.51 26.66 -1.59
N PRO A 263 -6.36 25.86 -0.93
CA PRO A 263 -6.40 25.80 0.53
C PRO A 263 -5.08 25.28 1.11
N ALA A 264 -4.78 25.71 2.33
CA ALA A 264 -3.58 25.27 3.06
C ALA A 264 -3.72 23.85 3.63
N ASP A 265 -4.96 23.41 3.81
CA ASP A 265 -5.31 22.17 4.50
C ASP A 265 -5.54 21.00 3.52
N TRP A 266 -6.07 19.90 4.04
CA TRP A 266 -6.46 18.72 3.25
C TRP A 266 -5.28 18.12 2.48
N GLU A 267 -5.52 17.56 1.29
CA GLU A 267 -4.49 16.99 0.42
C GLU A 267 -3.49 18.06 -0.07
N TYR A 268 -3.91 19.33 -0.17
CA TYR A 268 -3.07 20.43 -0.63
C TYR A 268 -1.96 20.81 0.35
N SER A 269 -2.15 20.56 1.65
CA SER A 269 -1.11 20.68 2.68
C SER A 269 0.14 19.85 2.35
N VAL A 270 -0.04 18.68 1.72
CA VAL A 270 1.06 17.79 1.32
C VAL A 270 1.79 18.35 0.09
N LEU A 271 1.07 18.99 -0.82
CA LEU A 271 1.61 19.53 -2.07
C LEU A 271 2.41 20.82 -1.86
N ARG A 272 2.04 21.62 -0.85
CA ARG A 272 2.67 22.90 -0.51
C ARG A 272 4.03 22.77 0.19
N LYS A 273 4.39 21.60 0.71
CA LYS A 273 5.68 21.39 1.42
C LYS A 273 6.87 21.59 0.46
N ALA A 274 7.54 22.73 0.60
CA ALA A 274 8.68 23.13 -0.22
C ALA A 274 9.78 23.82 0.63
N PRO A 275 11.07 23.68 0.28
CA PRO A 275 12.14 24.48 0.87
C PRO A 275 11.99 25.97 0.52
N SER A 276 12.49 26.86 1.38
CA SER A 276 12.43 28.31 1.12
C SER A 276 13.10 28.68 -0.21
N GLY A 277 12.42 29.48 -1.03
CA GLY A 277 12.91 29.95 -2.33
C GLY A 277 13.05 28.88 -3.42
N LEU A 278 12.60 27.65 -3.18
CA LEU A 278 12.66 26.54 -4.13
C LEU A 278 11.27 25.92 -4.34
N PRO A 279 11.00 25.35 -5.54
CA PRO A 279 9.75 24.68 -5.79
C PRO A 279 9.70 23.35 -5.04
N ALA A 280 8.48 22.85 -4.78
CA ALA A 280 8.31 21.54 -4.16
C ALA A 280 9.02 20.45 -4.97
N THR A 281 9.68 19.51 -4.29
CA THR A 281 10.54 18.50 -4.94
C THR A 281 9.81 17.69 -6.01
N TRP A 282 8.52 17.43 -5.82
CA TRP A 282 7.71 16.72 -6.78
C TRP A 282 7.52 17.48 -8.10
N VAL A 283 7.44 18.82 -8.07
CA VAL A 283 7.32 19.66 -9.28
C VAL A 283 8.55 19.46 -10.15
N THR A 284 9.74 19.57 -9.55
CA THR A 284 11.00 19.37 -10.28
C THR A 284 11.15 17.95 -10.80
N LYS A 285 10.64 16.93 -10.09
CA LYS A 285 10.70 15.53 -10.54
C LYS A 285 9.81 15.28 -11.77
N LEU A 286 8.66 15.95 -11.87
CA LEU A 286 7.78 15.84 -13.03
C LEU A 286 8.32 16.55 -14.28
N LEU A 287 9.04 17.65 -14.11
CA LEU A 287 9.63 18.41 -15.23
C LEU A 287 11.03 17.89 -15.65
N ARG A 288 11.70 17.14 -14.77
CA ARG A 288 12.97 16.46 -15.05
C ARG A 288 12.72 15.03 -15.53
N MET A 289 13.80 14.31 -15.85
CA MET A 289 13.72 12.91 -16.28
C MET A 289 12.84 12.09 -15.34
N PRO A 290 11.78 11.43 -15.86
CA PRO A 290 10.83 10.71 -15.02
C PRO A 290 11.53 9.60 -14.24
N ARG A 291 11.42 9.63 -12.91
CA ARG A 291 11.97 8.60 -12.02
C ARG A 291 10.90 8.16 -11.05
N GLY A 292 10.28 7.02 -11.35
CA GLY A 292 9.21 6.43 -10.56
C GLY A 292 7.84 7.07 -10.80
N THR A 293 6.86 6.57 -10.06
CA THR A 293 5.44 6.94 -10.20
C THR A 293 5.09 8.09 -9.27
N HIS A 294 4.22 8.98 -9.75
CA HIS A 294 3.70 10.11 -8.97
C HIS A 294 2.18 10.06 -8.91
N HIS A 295 1.62 10.65 -7.86
CA HIS A 295 0.18 10.70 -7.65
C HIS A 295 -0.52 11.57 -8.72
N PRO A 296 -1.68 11.17 -9.28
CA PRO A 296 -2.36 11.92 -10.34
C PRO A 296 -2.66 13.38 -10.00
N LEU A 297 -3.09 13.66 -8.76
CA LEU A 297 -3.29 15.03 -8.26
C LEU A 297 -2.06 15.95 -8.47
N LYS A 298 -0.83 15.42 -8.39
CA LYS A 298 0.38 16.20 -8.66
C LYS A 298 0.46 16.64 -10.12
N TYR A 299 0.14 15.73 -11.03
CA TYR A 299 0.07 16.06 -12.46
C TYR A 299 -1.03 17.08 -12.72
N LEU A 300 -2.23 16.91 -12.14
CA LEU A 300 -3.33 17.86 -12.31
C LEU A 300 -3.01 19.26 -11.79
N VAL A 301 -2.43 19.37 -10.59
CA VAL A 301 -2.05 20.67 -10.03
C VAL A 301 -0.96 21.34 -10.87
N LEU A 302 0.04 20.59 -11.33
CA LEU A 302 1.09 21.15 -12.19
C LEU A 302 0.56 21.51 -13.59
N ALA A 303 -0.28 20.66 -14.18
CA ALA A 303 -0.90 20.93 -15.47
C ALA A 303 -1.81 22.16 -15.40
N SER A 304 -2.60 22.30 -14.33
CA SER A 304 -3.40 23.51 -14.06
C SER A 304 -2.52 24.76 -13.90
N ALA A 305 -1.34 24.63 -13.28
CA ALA A 305 -0.37 25.72 -13.14
C ALA A 305 0.26 26.14 -14.47
N LEU A 306 0.52 25.15 -15.34
CA LEU A 306 1.17 25.33 -16.64
C LEU A 306 0.17 25.53 -17.79
N ARG A 307 -1.14 25.54 -17.50
CA ARG A 307 -2.22 25.64 -18.49
C ARG A 307 -2.20 24.52 -19.53
N VAL A 308 -1.85 23.30 -19.10
CA VAL A 308 -1.85 22.09 -19.93
C VAL A 308 -3.13 21.29 -19.68
N ASP A 309 -3.80 20.91 -20.75
CA ASP A 309 -4.84 19.88 -20.70
C ASP A 309 -4.21 18.49 -20.82
N LEU A 310 -4.32 17.69 -19.76
CA LEU A 310 -3.79 16.33 -19.74
C LEU A 310 -4.52 15.39 -20.71
N ALA A 311 -5.75 15.70 -21.09
CA ALA A 311 -6.50 14.95 -22.09
C ALA A 311 -5.93 15.11 -23.51
N CYS A 312 -5.20 16.19 -23.78
CA CYS A 312 -4.58 16.44 -25.08
C CYS A 312 -3.26 15.67 -25.28
N ILE A 313 -2.71 15.04 -24.24
CA ILE A 313 -1.45 14.28 -24.36
C ILE A 313 -1.74 12.98 -25.13
N PRO A 314 -1.05 12.71 -26.26
CA PRO A 314 -1.33 11.55 -27.08
C PRO A 314 -0.95 10.25 -26.37
N CYS A 315 -1.86 9.27 -26.40
CA CYS A 315 -1.51 7.86 -26.20
C CYS A 315 -0.75 7.42 -27.46
N VAL A 316 0.55 7.13 -27.33
CA VAL A 316 1.30 6.60 -28.47
C VAL A 316 0.97 5.12 -28.62
N ASP A 317 -0.02 4.80 -29.45
CA ASP A 317 -0.29 3.44 -29.93
C ASP A 317 0.31 3.24 -31.34
N LYS A 318 1.65 3.17 -31.42
CA LYS A 318 2.50 2.51 -32.45
C LYS A 318 3.86 3.23 -32.60
N PRO A 319 4.99 2.50 -32.67
CA PRO A 319 6.09 2.91 -33.51
C PRO A 319 5.73 2.61 -34.98
N ALA A 320 5.65 3.64 -35.82
CA ALA A 320 5.75 3.45 -37.26
C ALA A 320 7.20 3.05 -37.59
N GLY A 321 7.38 1.83 -38.10
CA GLY A 321 8.64 1.31 -38.64
C GLY A 321 8.45 -0.16 -39.05
N PRO A 322 8.94 -0.61 -40.22
CA PRO A 322 8.48 -1.84 -40.85
C PRO A 322 8.94 -3.07 -40.07
N GLU A 323 7.99 -3.92 -39.72
CA GLU A 323 8.22 -5.27 -39.22
C GLU A 323 8.86 -6.10 -40.34
N ARG A 324 10.08 -6.57 -40.10
CA ARG A 324 10.53 -7.83 -40.70
C ARG A 324 10.15 -8.93 -39.72
N GLU A 325 9.20 -9.76 -40.16
CA GLU A 325 8.79 -10.98 -39.49
C GLU A 325 10.00 -11.86 -39.15
N GLY A 326 10.02 -12.36 -37.92
CA GLY A 326 10.87 -13.45 -37.48
C GLY A 326 10.07 -14.33 -36.52
N PRO A 327 10.12 -15.68 -36.64
CA PRO A 327 9.08 -16.53 -36.12
C PRO A 327 9.10 -16.65 -34.59
N SER A 328 7.89 -16.77 -34.05
CA SER A 328 7.58 -17.20 -32.70
C SER A 328 8.22 -18.54 -32.35
N HIS A 329 9.08 -18.56 -31.33
CA HIS A 329 9.35 -19.77 -30.55
C HIS A 329 9.25 -19.48 -29.06
N LEU A 330 8.21 -20.06 -28.44
CA LEU A 330 8.24 -20.45 -27.04
C LEU A 330 9.49 -21.34 -26.83
N GLY A 331 10.36 -20.94 -25.93
CA GLY A 331 11.57 -21.68 -25.61
C GLY A 331 12.17 -21.21 -24.30
N THR A 332 12.01 -22.05 -23.28
CA THR A 332 12.67 -22.05 -21.96
C THR A 332 14.14 -21.62 -22.08
N ARG A 333 14.49 -20.41 -21.62
CA ARG A 333 15.90 -19.95 -21.59
C ARG A 333 16.58 -20.42 -20.30
N THR A 334 16.99 -21.68 -20.31
CA THR A 334 18.23 -22.09 -19.63
C THR A 334 19.40 -21.27 -20.15
N SER A 335 20.20 -20.76 -19.22
CA SER A 335 21.42 -20.01 -19.47
C SER A 335 22.42 -20.85 -20.29
N ARG A 336 22.58 -20.54 -21.58
CA ARG A 336 23.80 -20.85 -22.34
C ARG A 336 24.48 -19.54 -22.69
N THR A 337 25.60 -19.30 -22.04
CA THR A 337 26.61 -18.31 -22.37
C THR A 337 27.12 -18.61 -23.78
N VAL A 338 26.65 -17.85 -24.78
CA VAL A 338 27.33 -17.74 -26.06
C VAL A 338 28.19 -16.48 -25.96
N ALA A 339 29.51 -16.67 -25.91
CA ALA A 339 30.46 -15.59 -26.07
C ALA A 339 30.20 -14.92 -27.42
N ARG A 340 29.69 -13.69 -27.40
CA ARG A 340 29.64 -12.83 -28.58
C ARG A 340 30.89 -11.97 -28.55
N GLU A 341 31.69 -12.06 -29.60
CA GLU A 341 32.86 -11.22 -29.77
C GLU A 341 32.44 -9.74 -29.80
N PRO A 342 33.16 -8.86 -29.07
CA PRO A 342 32.86 -7.44 -29.07
C PRO A 342 33.22 -6.85 -30.44
N VAL A 343 32.33 -6.01 -30.97
CA VAL A 343 32.57 -5.22 -32.19
C VAL A 343 33.72 -4.25 -31.90
N THR A 344 34.94 -4.65 -32.25
CA THR A 344 36.16 -3.82 -32.17
C THR A 344 36.52 -3.20 -33.52
N ASP A 345 35.65 -3.32 -34.53
CA ASP A 345 35.95 -2.86 -35.88
C ASP A 345 36.08 -1.33 -35.93
N GLY A 346 37.33 -0.87 -36.08
CA GLY A 346 37.68 0.51 -36.45
C GLY A 346 38.32 1.40 -35.37
N LEU A 347 38.39 0.99 -34.09
CA LEU A 347 39.00 1.82 -33.04
C LEU A 347 40.52 1.58 -32.96
N LYS A 348 41.33 2.62 -33.16
CA LYS A 348 42.81 2.58 -33.05
C LYS A 348 43.33 3.43 -31.88
N GLY A 349 44.44 3.00 -31.29
CA GLY A 349 45.17 3.75 -30.27
C GLY A 349 44.42 3.96 -28.95
N LEU A 350 44.41 5.20 -28.45
CA LEU A 350 43.83 5.58 -27.16
C LEU A 350 42.33 5.25 -27.05
N ALA A 351 41.58 5.32 -28.17
CA ALA A 351 40.15 5.02 -28.18
C ALA A 351 39.86 3.54 -27.90
N ALA A 352 40.68 2.63 -28.44
CA ALA A 352 40.58 1.20 -28.18
C ALA A 352 40.96 0.85 -26.73
N ALA A 353 41.97 1.53 -26.16
CA ALA A 353 42.37 1.35 -24.77
C ALA A 353 41.26 1.78 -23.79
N ILE A 354 40.64 2.95 -24.03
CA ILE A 354 39.48 3.43 -23.26
C ILE A 354 38.32 2.43 -23.37
N TRP A 355 38.03 1.95 -24.58
CA TRP A 355 36.90 1.04 -24.81
C TRP A 355 37.12 -0.32 -24.14
N LYS A 356 38.35 -0.85 -24.17
CA LYS A 356 38.72 -2.09 -23.49
C LYS A 356 38.51 -2.00 -21.98
N LEU A 357 38.91 -0.90 -21.34
CA LEU A 357 38.69 -0.67 -19.90
C LEU A 357 37.21 -0.37 -19.58
N ALA A 358 36.46 0.24 -20.50
CA ALA A 358 35.02 0.41 -20.34
C ALA A 358 34.30 -0.95 -20.31
N LEU A 359 34.69 -1.89 -21.18
CA LEU A 359 34.09 -3.23 -21.22
C LEU A 359 34.43 -4.10 -19.99
N THR A 360 35.48 -3.78 -19.23
CA THR A 360 35.74 -4.41 -17.92
C THR A 360 34.92 -3.77 -16.77
N GLY A 361 34.12 -2.75 -17.08
CA GLY A 361 33.26 -2.07 -16.11
C GLY A 361 33.99 -1.11 -15.18
N GLU A 362 35.17 -0.61 -15.56
CA GLU A 362 35.81 0.51 -14.85
C GLU A 362 34.95 1.79 -14.94
N ASP A 363 35.00 2.62 -13.91
CA ASP A 363 34.37 3.95 -13.95
C ASP A 363 35.23 4.98 -14.70
N ALA A 364 34.62 6.14 -15.00
CA ALA A 364 35.27 7.16 -15.80
C ALA A 364 36.55 7.73 -15.16
N ALA A 365 36.60 7.77 -13.83
CA ALA A 365 37.74 8.28 -13.07
C ALA A 365 38.88 7.27 -13.06
N GLN A 366 38.58 5.97 -12.93
CA GLN A 366 39.55 4.89 -13.00
C GLN A 366 40.19 4.80 -14.38
N ILE A 367 39.38 4.82 -15.45
CA ILE A 367 39.89 4.81 -16.84
C ILE A 367 40.78 6.04 -17.10
N ALA A 368 40.34 7.21 -16.64
CA ALA A 368 41.09 8.46 -16.75
C ALA A 368 42.45 8.37 -16.04
N GLY A 369 42.48 7.85 -14.81
CA GLY A 369 43.71 7.67 -14.03
C GLY A 369 44.67 6.64 -14.65
N MET A 370 44.15 5.52 -15.14
CA MET A 370 44.97 4.46 -15.74
C MET A 370 45.61 4.85 -17.08
N LEU A 371 44.94 5.71 -17.85
CA LEU A 371 45.40 6.12 -19.19
C LEU A 371 45.99 7.54 -19.23
N GLY A 372 46.03 8.25 -18.10
CA GLY A 372 46.54 9.62 -18.03
C GLY A 372 45.70 10.63 -18.83
N VAL A 373 44.38 10.41 -18.96
CA VAL A 373 43.47 11.26 -19.74
C VAL A 373 42.43 11.92 -18.85
N SER A 374 41.75 12.96 -19.35
CA SER A 374 40.62 13.55 -18.63
C SER A 374 39.38 12.65 -18.66
N GLN A 375 38.55 12.69 -17.60
CA GLN A 375 37.26 11.98 -17.57
C GLN A 375 36.35 12.39 -18.74
N THR A 376 36.45 13.66 -19.17
CA THR A 376 35.73 14.19 -20.33
C THR A 376 36.12 13.46 -21.61
N GLN A 377 37.40 13.13 -21.79
CA GLN A 377 37.88 12.35 -22.94
C GLN A 377 37.31 10.93 -22.92
N VAL A 378 37.26 10.29 -21.76
CA VAL A 378 36.64 8.95 -21.58
C VAL A 378 35.18 8.97 -22.01
N TYR A 379 34.38 9.92 -21.53
CA TYR A 379 32.98 10.05 -21.91
C TYR A 379 32.77 10.34 -23.41
N ARG A 380 33.62 11.18 -24.02
CA ARG A 380 33.54 11.50 -25.45
C ARG A 380 33.82 10.28 -26.30
N THR A 381 34.89 9.53 -25.98
CA THR A 381 35.26 8.31 -26.70
C THR A 381 34.16 7.25 -26.58
N ILE A 382 33.60 7.00 -25.39
CA ILE A 382 32.55 5.99 -25.20
C ILE A 382 31.25 6.36 -25.92
N ARG A 383 30.92 7.66 -26.02
CA ARG A 383 29.76 8.12 -26.81
C ARG A 383 29.94 8.02 -28.31
N ALA A 384 31.19 8.07 -28.79
CA ALA A 384 31.50 7.93 -30.21
C ALA A 384 31.35 6.48 -30.71
N VAL A 385 31.35 5.49 -29.80
CA VAL A 385 31.12 4.08 -30.12
C VAL A 385 29.61 3.80 -30.21
N ASN A 386 29.18 3.13 -31.28
CA ASN A 386 27.79 2.71 -31.43
C ASN A 386 27.39 1.80 -30.27
N ARG A 387 26.26 2.08 -29.61
CA ARG A 387 25.82 1.43 -28.36
C ARG A 387 26.77 1.54 -27.16
N GLY A 388 27.84 2.34 -27.28
CA GLY A 388 28.91 2.42 -26.28
C GLY A 388 28.43 2.76 -24.86
N PRO A 389 27.58 3.78 -24.67
CA PRO A 389 27.07 4.12 -23.34
C PRO A 389 26.22 3.02 -22.70
N SER A 390 25.48 2.26 -23.50
CA SER A 390 24.63 1.16 -23.02
C SER A 390 25.47 -0.05 -22.63
N GLU A 391 26.45 -0.42 -23.46
CA GLU A 391 27.36 -1.54 -23.17
C GLU A 391 28.27 -1.26 -21.98
N TRP A 392 28.78 -0.04 -21.84
CA TRP A 392 29.56 0.35 -20.67
C TRP A 392 28.72 0.38 -19.38
N LYS A 393 27.43 0.75 -19.49
CA LYS A 393 26.51 0.68 -18.35
C LYS A 393 26.26 -0.77 -17.93
N GLU A 394 26.09 -1.68 -18.89
CA GLU A 394 25.92 -3.11 -18.62
C GLU A 394 27.18 -3.73 -18.01
N ALA A 395 28.36 -3.45 -18.58
CA ALA A 395 29.64 -3.90 -18.04
C ALA A 395 29.86 -3.47 -16.57
N ARG A 396 29.56 -2.20 -16.26
CA ARG A 396 29.60 -1.68 -14.87
C ARG A 396 28.60 -2.38 -13.96
N PHE A 397 27.39 -2.65 -14.45
CA PHE A 397 26.38 -3.36 -13.67
C PHE A 397 26.81 -4.80 -13.36
N VAL A 398 27.37 -5.51 -14.36
CA VAL A 398 27.90 -6.87 -14.20
C VAL A 398 29.05 -6.90 -13.19
N ARG A 399 30.00 -5.95 -13.26
CA ARG A 399 31.12 -5.83 -12.31
C ARG A 399 30.63 -5.55 -10.90
N GLU A 400 29.74 -4.58 -10.72
CA GLU A 400 29.18 -4.23 -9.41
C GLU A 400 28.40 -5.39 -8.79
N ARG A 401 27.64 -6.13 -9.62
CA ARG A 401 26.97 -7.37 -9.19
C ARG A 401 27.97 -8.41 -8.71
N ARG A 402 29.06 -8.66 -9.46
CA ARG A 402 30.11 -9.62 -9.05
C ARG A 402 30.76 -9.22 -7.72
N ARG A 403 31.19 -7.97 -7.60
CA ARG A 403 31.81 -7.43 -6.37
C ARG A 403 30.93 -7.60 -5.14
N ARG A 404 29.63 -7.31 -5.29
CA ARG A 404 28.66 -7.45 -4.19
C ARG A 404 28.37 -8.90 -3.85
N ARG A 405 28.36 -9.81 -4.83
CA ARG A 405 28.29 -11.25 -4.57
C ARG A 405 29.48 -11.71 -3.72
N GLU A 406 30.70 -11.38 -4.14
CA GLU A 406 31.92 -11.71 -3.38
C GLU A 406 31.90 -11.14 -1.96
N SER A 407 31.49 -9.88 -1.78
CA SER A 407 31.35 -9.27 -0.45
C SER A 407 30.32 -10.01 0.41
N PHE A 408 29.17 -10.38 -0.17
CA PHE A 408 28.14 -11.14 0.52
C PHE A 408 28.64 -12.54 0.88
N GLU A 409 29.31 -13.25 -0.03
CA GLU A 409 29.90 -14.58 0.22
C GLU A 409 30.86 -14.56 1.41
N ASN A 410 31.71 -13.52 1.51
CA ASN A 410 32.66 -13.35 2.61
C ASN A 410 31.97 -13.07 3.96
N GLU A 411 30.90 -12.26 3.98
CA GLU A 411 30.17 -11.92 5.21
C GLU A 411 29.19 -13.02 5.66
N TYR A 412 28.62 -13.75 4.71
CA TYR A 412 27.51 -14.70 4.92
C TYR A 412 27.92 -16.01 5.62
N GLY A 413 29.18 -16.14 6.05
CA GLY A 413 29.63 -17.20 6.96
C GLY A 413 29.44 -16.87 8.46
N GLY A 414 29.42 -15.59 8.84
CA GLY A 414 29.36 -15.15 10.25
C GLY A 414 28.07 -14.41 10.62
N LEU A 415 27.39 -13.80 9.65
CA LEU A 415 26.21 -12.98 9.86
C LEU A 415 24.96 -13.59 9.23
N GLN A 416 23.79 -13.21 9.74
CA GLN A 416 22.53 -13.52 9.08
C GLN A 416 22.44 -12.77 7.75
N ALA A 417 21.77 -13.36 6.74
CA ALA A 417 21.67 -12.76 5.40
C ALA A 417 21.25 -11.28 5.43
N HIS A 418 20.25 -10.92 6.23
CA HIS A 418 19.72 -9.55 6.32
C HIS A 418 20.68 -8.56 7.01
N GLN A 419 21.72 -9.05 7.67
CA GLN A 419 22.76 -8.26 8.34
C GLN A 419 23.98 -8.05 7.44
N CYS A 420 24.15 -8.85 6.39
CA CYS A 420 25.20 -8.64 5.40
C CYS A 420 24.96 -7.33 4.64
N ARG A 421 26.00 -6.53 4.49
CA ARG A 421 25.96 -5.16 3.97
C ARG A 421 25.28 -5.06 2.61
N ASP A 422 25.59 -5.99 1.72
CA ASP A 422 25.14 -5.95 0.32
C ASP A 422 23.84 -6.74 0.06
N TYR A 423 23.28 -7.38 1.09
CA TYR A 423 22.03 -8.13 0.98
C TYR A 423 20.85 -7.31 0.45
N PRO A 424 20.56 -6.07 0.95
CA PRO A 424 19.43 -5.29 0.44
C PRO A 424 19.55 -4.96 -1.05
N TRP A 425 20.78 -4.83 -1.57
CA TRP A 425 21.03 -4.56 -2.98
C TRP A 425 20.87 -5.83 -3.82
N LEU A 426 21.48 -6.94 -3.38
CA LEU A 426 21.40 -8.24 -4.07
C LEU A 426 19.96 -8.77 -4.08
N TYR A 427 19.19 -8.56 -3.01
CA TYR A 427 17.78 -8.92 -2.95
C TYR A 427 16.94 -8.17 -3.99
N ARG A 428 17.29 -6.92 -4.31
CA ARG A 428 16.58 -6.09 -5.31
C ARG A 428 17.03 -6.36 -6.74
N CYS A 429 18.33 -6.55 -6.94
CA CYS A 429 18.94 -6.58 -8.28
C CYS A 429 19.30 -8.00 -8.76
N ASP A 430 19.34 -8.98 -7.87
CA ASP A 430 19.84 -10.34 -8.13
C ASP A 430 19.22 -11.39 -7.19
N ARG A 431 17.89 -11.31 -7.03
CA ARG A 431 17.12 -12.09 -6.05
C ARG A 431 17.30 -13.60 -6.22
N MET A 432 17.34 -14.07 -7.47
CA MET A 432 17.47 -15.50 -7.77
C MET A 432 18.78 -16.06 -7.24
N TRP A 433 19.90 -15.35 -7.46
CA TRP A 433 21.21 -15.79 -6.98
C TRP A 433 21.27 -15.78 -5.44
N VAL A 434 20.87 -14.68 -4.78
CA VAL A 434 20.99 -14.60 -3.31
C VAL A 434 20.07 -15.60 -2.61
N SER A 435 18.88 -15.87 -3.17
CA SER A 435 17.94 -16.86 -2.59
C SER A 435 18.48 -18.28 -2.77
N SER A 436 19.06 -18.60 -3.94
CA SER A 436 19.71 -19.89 -4.20
C SER A 436 20.91 -20.10 -3.27
N TRP A 437 21.77 -19.10 -3.13
CA TRP A 437 22.95 -19.16 -2.27
C TRP A 437 22.58 -19.33 -0.79
N ILE A 438 21.55 -18.61 -0.33
CA ILE A 438 21.03 -18.78 1.04
C ILE A 438 20.49 -20.19 1.26
N ALA A 439 19.76 -20.74 0.27
CA ALA A 439 19.22 -22.09 0.37
C ALA A 439 20.31 -23.17 0.39
N GLU A 440 21.37 -22.99 -0.40
CA GLU A 440 22.47 -23.95 -0.54
C GLU A 440 23.45 -23.91 0.66
N TYR A 441 23.77 -22.72 1.16
CA TYR A 441 24.78 -22.54 2.22
C TYR A 441 24.19 -22.20 3.60
N GLY A 442 22.87 -22.02 3.71
CA GLY A 442 22.18 -21.68 4.96
C GLY A 442 22.28 -22.74 6.07
N ASN A 443 22.51 -24.01 5.71
CA ASN A 443 22.73 -25.10 6.66
C ASN A 443 24.09 -25.03 7.39
N ARG A 444 25.03 -24.18 6.97
CA ARG A 444 26.28 -23.93 7.72
C ARG A 444 26.05 -23.02 8.93
N TYR A 445 24.87 -22.38 9.03
CA TYR A 445 24.51 -21.46 10.11
C TYR A 445 23.74 -22.15 11.28
N THR A 446 23.46 -23.46 11.19
CA THR A 446 22.58 -24.14 12.17
C THR A 446 23.26 -24.59 13.47
N SER A 447 24.57 -24.38 13.64
CA SER A 447 25.26 -24.72 14.89
C SER A 447 25.60 -23.46 15.70
N ARG A 448 24.63 -22.94 16.46
CA ARG A 448 24.91 -21.95 17.52
C ARG A 448 25.11 -22.65 18.87
N PRO A 449 26.22 -22.41 19.59
CA PRO A 449 26.43 -22.83 20.98
C PRO A 449 25.65 -22.01 22.04
N GLY A 450 24.74 -21.11 21.66
CA GLY A 450 24.17 -20.10 22.59
C GLY A 450 22.69 -20.26 22.96
N SER A 451 21.92 -21.10 22.27
CA SER A 451 20.46 -21.19 22.49
C SER A 451 20.06 -21.98 23.73
N ALA A 452 20.84 -22.97 24.16
CA ALA A 452 20.52 -23.79 25.33
C ALA A 452 20.61 -22.98 26.65
N GLY A 453 21.64 -22.14 26.79
CA GLY A 453 21.81 -21.30 27.99
C GLY A 453 20.75 -20.21 28.15
N MET A 454 20.26 -19.65 27.05
CA MET A 454 19.22 -18.60 27.07
C MET A 454 17.87 -19.13 27.56
N PHE A 455 17.48 -20.35 27.18
CA PHE A 455 16.24 -20.96 27.68
C PHE A 455 16.37 -21.41 29.13
N ALA A 456 17.55 -21.86 29.58
CA ALA A 456 17.76 -22.26 30.96
C ALA A 456 17.56 -21.09 31.96
N ALA A 457 18.17 -19.94 31.70
CA ALA A 457 17.99 -18.75 32.54
C ALA A 457 16.55 -18.24 32.53
N LEU A 458 15.92 -18.22 31.35
CA LEU A 458 14.53 -17.79 31.19
C LEU A 458 13.54 -18.74 31.88
N ASP A 459 13.80 -20.05 31.86
CA ASP A 459 12.94 -21.06 32.47
C ASP A 459 12.89 -20.93 33.98
N VAL A 460 14.01 -20.59 34.62
CA VAL A 460 14.07 -20.33 36.08
C VAL A 460 13.30 -19.06 36.43
N GLN A 461 13.55 -17.95 35.74
CA GLN A 461 12.89 -16.67 36.03
C GLN A 461 11.37 -16.78 35.84
N LEU A 462 10.94 -17.35 34.71
CA LEU A 462 9.52 -17.42 34.37
C LEU A 462 8.78 -18.42 35.26
N ALA A 463 9.44 -19.47 35.76
CA ALA A 463 8.88 -20.39 36.75
C ALA A 463 8.51 -19.67 38.06
N GLU A 464 9.37 -18.75 38.53
CA GLU A 464 9.08 -17.95 39.73
C GLU A 464 7.94 -16.95 39.49
N GLU A 465 7.92 -16.30 38.33
CA GLU A 465 6.83 -15.40 37.94
C GLU A 465 5.46 -16.12 37.87
N ILE A 466 5.45 -17.37 37.38
CA ILE A 466 4.24 -18.22 37.35
C ILE A 466 3.73 -18.50 38.77
N ARG A 467 4.63 -18.82 39.70
CA ARG A 467 4.31 -19.06 41.11
C ARG A 467 3.73 -17.81 41.77
N CYS A 468 4.41 -16.68 41.65
CA CYS A 468 3.96 -15.39 42.17
C CYS A 468 2.61 -14.97 41.59
N CYS A 469 2.42 -15.14 40.27
CA CYS A 469 1.16 -14.84 39.60
C CYS A 469 0.02 -15.72 40.15
N ALA A 470 0.26 -17.02 40.35
CA ALA A 470 -0.74 -17.92 40.91
C ALA A 470 -1.10 -17.56 42.35
N GLN A 471 -0.12 -17.23 43.20
CA GLN A 471 -0.36 -16.77 44.57
C GLN A 471 -1.20 -15.49 44.60
N ARG A 472 -0.87 -14.50 43.75
CA ARG A 472 -1.64 -13.25 43.62
C ARG A 472 -3.09 -13.51 43.20
N LEU A 473 -3.31 -14.38 42.22
CA LEU A 473 -4.66 -14.77 41.78
C LEU A 473 -5.44 -15.57 42.84
N ARG A 474 -4.75 -16.23 43.79
CA ARG A 474 -5.40 -16.88 44.95
C ARG A 474 -5.78 -15.88 46.03
N ALA A 475 -4.96 -14.86 46.23
CA ALA A 475 -5.14 -13.83 47.26
C ALA A 475 -6.11 -12.70 46.85
N GLU A 476 -6.50 -12.63 45.57
CA GLU A 476 -7.41 -11.61 45.07
C GLU A 476 -8.77 -11.66 45.78
N SER A 477 -9.15 -10.54 46.40
CA SER A 477 -10.40 -10.42 47.15
C SER A 477 -11.60 -10.44 46.21
N GLY A 478 -12.58 -11.29 46.50
CA GLY A 478 -13.83 -11.38 45.74
C GLY A 478 -14.06 -12.78 45.19
N LYS A 479 -14.82 -12.88 44.10
CA LYS A 479 -15.23 -14.17 43.54
C LYS A 479 -14.03 -14.92 42.95
N PRO A 480 -13.81 -16.20 43.31
CA PRO A 480 -12.71 -17.00 42.80
C PRO A 480 -12.61 -17.03 41.27
N ILE A 481 -11.43 -16.68 40.74
CA ILE A 481 -11.08 -16.78 39.31
C ILE A 481 -10.26 -18.06 39.08
N ARG A 482 -10.56 -18.82 38.03
CA ARG A 482 -9.87 -20.09 37.77
C ARG A 482 -8.41 -19.88 37.40
N ILE A 483 -7.52 -20.52 38.13
CA ILE A 483 -6.10 -20.52 37.82
C ILE A 483 -5.85 -21.58 36.76
N SER A 484 -5.53 -21.12 35.54
CA SER A 484 -5.31 -21.98 34.38
C SER A 484 -4.12 -21.49 33.59
N ARG A 485 -3.51 -22.37 32.78
CA ARG A 485 -2.39 -22.04 31.90
C ARG A 485 -2.68 -20.82 31.04
N THR A 486 -3.89 -20.73 30.49
CA THR A 486 -4.32 -19.60 29.66
C THR A 486 -4.46 -18.30 30.47
N ARG A 487 -4.97 -18.37 31.71
CA ARG A 487 -5.10 -17.20 32.59
C ARG A 487 -3.72 -16.67 33.00
N ILE A 488 -2.84 -17.53 33.50
CA ILE A 488 -1.47 -17.16 33.88
C ILE A 488 -0.71 -16.62 32.67
N GLY A 489 -0.82 -17.26 31.50
CA GLY A 489 -0.17 -16.78 30.28
C GLY A 489 -0.64 -15.40 29.81
N ARG A 490 -1.90 -15.03 30.07
CA ARG A 490 -2.41 -13.68 29.77
C ARG A 490 -1.91 -12.64 30.78
N GLU A 491 -1.91 -12.97 32.07
CA GLU A 491 -1.44 -12.08 33.15
C GLU A 491 0.05 -11.77 33.05
N LEU A 492 0.86 -12.75 32.62
CA LEU A 492 2.31 -12.57 32.43
C LEU A 492 2.68 -12.13 31.01
N HIS A 493 1.70 -11.89 30.12
CA HIS A 493 1.92 -11.55 28.71
C HIS A 493 2.79 -12.54 27.90
N VAL A 494 2.82 -13.82 28.30
CA VAL A 494 3.63 -14.89 27.68
C VAL A 494 2.80 -16.03 27.09
N LEU A 495 1.49 -15.85 26.88
CA LEU A 495 0.59 -16.90 26.38
C LEU A 495 1.11 -17.60 25.11
N ALA A 496 1.56 -16.83 24.12
CA ALA A 496 2.10 -17.38 22.87
C ALA A 496 3.36 -18.23 23.09
N ARG A 497 4.15 -17.94 24.14
CA ARG A 497 5.33 -18.71 24.52
C ARG A 497 4.93 -20.05 25.16
N PHE A 498 3.91 -20.05 26.02
CA PHE A 498 3.37 -21.29 26.58
C PHE A 498 2.71 -22.20 25.54
N GLU A 499 2.16 -21.64 24.46
CA GLU A 499 1.59 -22.43 23.37
C GLU A 499 2.66 -23.03 22.45
N LYS A 500 3.71 -22.28 22.13
CA LYS A 500 4.67 -22.66 21.08
C LYS A 500 6.01 -23.20 21.59
N GLN A 501 6.40 -22.88 22.82
CA GLN A 501 7.76 -23.09 23.32
C GLN A 501 7.83 -23.77 24.70
N LEU A 502 6.69 -24.14 25.30
CA LEU A 502 6.63 -24.81 26.60
C LEU A 502 7.44 -26.13 26.69
N PRO A 503 7.56 -26.96 25.64
CA PRO A 503 8.44 -28.13 25.70
C PRO A 503 9.92 -27.81 25.97
N LYS A 504 10.35 -26.57 25.70
CA LYS A 504 11.72 -26.09 25.92
C LYS A 504 11.92 -25.43 27.31
N LEU A 505 10.87 -25.41 28.14
CA LEU A 505 10.81 -24.75 29.45
C LEU A 505 10.31 -25.74 30.53
N PRO A 506 11.13 -26.74 30.92
CA PRO A 506 10.71 -27.81 31.82
C PRO A 506 10.29 -27.32 33.22
N LEU A 507 10.93 -26.29 33.79
CA LEU A 507 10.59 -25.74 35.10
C LEU A 507 9.25 -25.00 35.04
N CYS A 508 9.04 -24.15 34.04
CA CYS A 508 7.74 -23.48 33.82
C CYS A 508 6.61 -24.51 33.66
N ARG A 509 6.86 -25.59 32.91
CA ARG A 509 5.88 -26.67 32.73
C ARG A 509 5.54 -27.35 34.05
N ARG A 510 6.54 -27.63 34.89
CA ARG A 510 6.34 -28.22 36.22
C ARG A 510 5.52 -27.29 37.13
N GLU A 511 5.89 -26.01 37.20
CA GLU A 511 5.16 -25.04 38.03
C GLU A 511 3.73 -24.88 37.55
N LEU A 512 3.48 -24.74 36.23
CA LEU A 512 2.12 -24.66 35.68
C LEU A 512 1.27 -25.86 36.05
N ASN A 513 1.83 -27.07 36.02
CA ASN A 513 1.10 -28.28 36.43
C ASN A 513 0.78 -28.31 37.93
N GLN A 514 1.61 -27.68 38.77
CA GLN A 514 1.36 -27.58 40.21
C GLN A 514 0.37 -26.47 40.56
N VAL A 515 0.43 -25.31 39.89
CA VAL A 515 -0.38 -24.15 40.25
C VAL A 515 -1.74 -24.11 39.56
N CYS A 516 -1.89 -24.71 38.38
CA CYS A 516 -3.16 -24.71 37.66
C CYS A 516 -4.17 -25.64 38.32
N GLU A 517 -5.40 -25.16 38.47
CA GLU A 517 -6.48 -25.91 39.10
C GLU A 517 -7.25 -26.74 38.06
N SER A 518 -7.59 -27.95 38.47
CA SER A 518 -8.59 -28.76 37.78
C SER A 518 -9.97 -28.06 37.82
N ALA A 519 -10.87 -28.47 36.93
CA ALA A 519 -12.23 -27.94 36.94
C ALA A 519 -12.95 -28.22 38.26
N GLU A 520 -12.64 -29.35 38.89
CA GLU A 520 -13.18 -29.78 40.18
C GLU A 520 -12.62 -28.95 41.34
N GLN A 521 -11.30 -28.80 41.43
CA GLN A 521 -10.64 -27.96 42.45
C GLN A 521 -11.17 -26.52 42.41
N PHE A 522 -11.38 -25.97 41.20
CA PHE A 522 -11.96 -24.65 41.04
C PHE A 522 -13.42 -24.58 41.50
N ARG A 523 -14.23 -25.62 41.26
CA ARG A 523 -15.61 -25.69 41.77
C ARG A 523 -15.62 -25.74 43.30
N THR A 524 -14.79 -26.57 43.91
CA THR A 524 -14.65 -26.67 45.37
C THR A 524 -14.27 -25.33 45.98
N ARG A 525 -13.28 -24.63 45.41
CA ARG A 525 -12.89 -23.29 45.90
C ARG A 525 -14.01 -22.25 45.79
N ARG A 526 -14.85 -22.33 44.76
CA ARG A 526 -16.04 -21.46 44.62
C ARG A 526 -17.13 -21.79 45.62
N LEU A 527 -17.31 -23.05 45.99
CA LEU A 527 -18.25 -23.47 47.01
C LEU A 527 -17.81 -22.99 48.41
N LEU A 528 -16.54 -23.19 48.76
CA LEU A 528 -15.97 -22.71 50.03
C LEU A 528 -16.05 -21.18 50.14
N TRP A 529 -15.75 -20.46 49.05
CA TRP A 529 -15.93 -19.01 49.01
C TRP A 529 -17.40 -18.59 49.16
N ALA A 530 -18.32 -19.30 48.52
CA ALA A 530 -19.74 -18.99 48.60
C ALA A 530 -20.31 -19.23 50.01
N GLU A 531 -19.84 -20.28 50.70
CA GLU A 531 -20.16 -20.57 52.08
C GLU A 531 -19.67 -19.46 53.01
N ALA A 532 -18.38 -19.11 52.94
CA ALA A 532 -17.79 -18.03 53.73
C ALA A 532 -18.50 -16.69 53.51
N LYS A 533 -18.87 -16.40 52.26
CA LYS A 533 -19.62 -15.19 51.90
C LYS A 533 -21.03 -15.18 52.51
N LEU A 534 -21.76 -16.29 52.46
CA LEU A 534 -23.11 -16.39 53.03
C LEU A 534 -23.09 -16.26 54.55
N LEU A 535 -22.09 -16.86 55.21
CA LEU A 535 -21.89 -16.73 56.66
C LEU A 535 -21.58 -15.28 57.05
N HIS A 536 -20.71 -14.60 56.30
CA HIS A 536 -20.40 -13.19 56.54
C HIS A 536 -21.63 -12.27 56.35
N GLU A 537 -22.48 -12.58 55.35
CA GLU A 537 -23.74 -11.87 55.10
C GLU A 537 -24.88 -12.25 56.09
N GLN A 538 -24.64 -13.13 57.08
CA GLN A 538 -25.64 -13.66 58.02
C GLN A 538 -26.84 -14.34 57.34
N ARG A 539 -26.59 -15.02 56.22
CA ARG A 539 -27.63 -15.73 55.44
C ARG A 539 -27.56 -17.23 55.65
N ASN A 540 -28.72 -17.89 55.63
CA ASN A 540 -28.81 -19.35 55.76
C ASN A 540 -28.05 -20.07 54.64
N VAL A 541 -27.13 -20.95 55.02
CA VAL A 541 -26.33 -21.78 54.11
C VAL A 541 -27.17 -22.98 53.65
N THR A 542 -27.96 -22.77 52.60
CA THR A 542 -28.71 -23.84 51.92
C THR A 542 -27.99 -24.31 50.66
N ARG A 543 -28.21 -25.56 50.24
CA ARG A 543 -27.67 -26.09 48.97
C ARG A 543 -27.96 -25.15 47.80
N SER A 544 -29.19 -24.68 47.68
CA SER A 544 -29.60 -23.75 46.61
C SER A 544 -28.96 -22.37 46.71
N ALA A 545 -28.66 -21.87 47.92
CA ALA A 545 -27.94 -20.61 48.11
C ALA A 545 -26.46 -20.76 47.73
N LEU A 546 -25.80 -21.86 48.15
CA LEU A 546 -24.40 -22.15 47.83
C LEU A 546 -24.17 -22.22 46.32
N TYR A 547 -24.98 -23.00 45.58
CA TYR A 547 -24.80 -23.15 44.13
C TYR A 547 -25.06 -21.84 43.37
N ARG A 548 -26.04 -21.03 43.80
CA ARG A 548 -26.34 -19.71 43.20
C ARG A 548 -25.20 -18.72 43.46
N THR A 549 -24.77 -18.57 44.71
CA THR A 549 -23.67 -17.68 45.10
C THR A 549 -22.36 -18.12 44.45
N ALA A 550 -22.07 -19.42 44.46
CA ALA A 550 -20.93 -19.99 43.76
C ALA A 550 -21.08 -19.94 42.24
N CYS A 551 -22.22 -19.56 41.66
CA CYS A 551 -22.63 -19.66 40.24
C CYS A 551 -22.16 -20.97 39.58
N ILE A 552 -22.45 -22.09 40.23
CA ILE A 552 -22.29 -23.44 39.70
C ILE A 552 -23.68 -23.92 39.31
N ARG A 553 -23.85 -24.37 38.07
CA ARG A 553 -25.11 -25.02 37.66
C ARG A 553 -25.13 -26.40 38.31
N PRO A 554 -26.12 -26.75 39.16
CA PRO A 554 -26.29 -28.12 39.59
C PRO A 554 -26.51 -28.97 38.34
N GLY A 555 -25.72 -30.04 38.19
CA GLY A 555 -25.96 -31.03 37.14
C GLY A 555 -27.27 -31.76 37.42
N VAL A 556 -28.00 -32.07 36.36
CA VAL A 556 -29.09 -33.07 36.37
C VAL A 556 -28.52 -34.41 36.83
#